data_AF-A0A7X9S790-F1
#
_entry.id   AF-A0A7X9S790-F1
#
_cell.length_a   1.000
_cell.length_b   1.000
_cell.length_c   1.000
_cell.angle_alpha   90.00
_cell.angle_beta   90.00
_cell.angle_gamma   90.00
#
_symmetry.space_group_name_H-M   'P 1'
#
loop_
_entity.id
_entity.type
_entity.pdbx_description
1 polymer ?
#
loop_
_entity_poly.entity_id
_entity_poly.type
_entity_poly.pdbx_seq_one_letter_code
_entity_poly.pdbx_strand_id
1 'polypeptide(L)'
;MININGKISIYIRKENKLENLKTGYGRLQWLKYELEDNKETVNIFVDEYKKCSKMIELIKEIKEGSIDNLLIWSIDDIDKDYVAELANVITKYEIPIISFCESSSWINHVINESIKVA
;
A
#
# COMPACT_ATOMS: atom_id res chain seq x y z
N MET A 1 -15.52 7.07 -1.16
CA MET A 1 -15.90 5.92 -0.31
C MET A 1 -15.77 4.65 -1.09
N ILE A 2 -14.69 3.93 -0.82
CA ILE A 2 -14.36 2.66 -1.48
C ILE A 2 -14.94 1.54 -0.60
N ASN A 3 -15.84 0.72 -1.16
CA ASN A 3 -16.42 -0.43 -0.46
C ASN A 3 -15.66 -1.69 -0.88
N ILE A 4 -14.80 -2.20 0.00
CA ILE A 4 -13.95 -3.37 -0.25
C ILE A 4 -14.37 -4.47 0.71
N ASN A 5 -14.55 -5.68 0.18
CA ASN A 5 -14.76 -6.85 1.02
C ASN A 5 -13.42 -7.38 1.54
N GLY A 6 -13.40 -7.74 2.82
CA GLY A 6 -12.24 -8.33 3.49
C GLY A 6 -11.34 -7.30 4.18
N LYS A 7 -10.22 -7.79 4.70
CA LYS A 7 -9.27 -7.02 5.49
C LYS A 7 -8.47 -6.07 4.62
N ILE A 8 -8.45 -4.79 5.00
CA ILE A 8 -7.71 -3.76 4.28
C ILE A 8 -6.53 -3.32 5.13
N SER A 9 -5.33 -3.41 4.55
CA SER A 9 -4.11 -2.88 5.10
C SER A 9 -3.69 -1.62 4.35
N ILE A 10 -3.14 -0.65 5.06
CA ILE A 10 -2.65 0.60 4.47
C ILE A 10 -1.12 0.58 4.45
N TYR A 11 -0.51 0.92 3.32
CA TYR A 11 0.91 1.28 3.25
C TYR A 11 1.08 2.74 2.86
N ILE A 12 1.95 3.45 3.59
CA ILE A 12 2.36 4.81 3.26
C ILE A 12 3.81 5.04 3.66
N ARG A 13 4.56 5.75 2.83
CA ARG A 13 5.92 6.19 3.13
C ARG A 13 5.96 7.71 3.17
N LYS A 14 6.65 8.28 4.14
CA LYS A 14 6.77 9.74 4.20
C LYS A 14 7.51 10.28 2.98
N GLU A 15 6.95 11.32 2.35
CA GLU A 15 7.54 12.04 1.22
C GLU A 15 8.80 12.80 1.64
N ASN A 16 8.86 13.25 2.89
CA ASN A 16 9.99 13.96 3.45
C ASN A 16 10.07 13.82 4.98
N LYS A 17 11.18 14.25 5.58
CA LYS A 17 11.43 14.11 7.03
C LYS A 17 10.46 14.93 7.91
N LEU A 18 9.86 15.98 7.36
CA LEU A 18 8.99 16.90 8.07
C LEU A 18 7.51 16.51 7.97
N GLU A 19 7.18 15.54 7.12
CA GLU A 19 5.80 15.09 6.95
C GLU A 19 5.26 14.50 8.26
N ASN A 20 4.12 15.03 8.68
CA ASN A 20 3.40 14.55 9.85
C ASN A 20 2.20 13.71 9.41
N LEU A 21 2.34 12.39 9.53
CA LEU A 21 1.26 11.43 9.28
C LEU A 21 0.44 11.11 10.54
N LYS A 22 0.86 11.58 11.72
CA LYS A 22 0.23 11.22 13.00
C LYS A 22 -0.96 12.11 13.34
N THR A 23 -0.90 13.40 13.01
CA THR A 23 -1.90 14.39 13.41
C THR A 23 -2.26 15.35 12.27
N GLY A 24 -3.50 15.86 12.25
CA GLY A 24 -3.97 16.83 11.26
C GLY A 24 -4.62 16.19 10.02
N TYR A 25 -4.88 17.00 8.97
CA TYR A 25 -5.47 16.55 7.70
C TYR A 25 -4.39 16.11 6.70
N GLY A 26 -3.65 15.06 7.02
CA GLY A 26 -2.59 14.50 6.19
C GLY A 26 -3.05 13.32 5.31
N ARG A 27 -2.15 12.84 4.45
CA ARG A 27 -2.39 11.71 3.53
C ARG A 27 -2.93 10.47 4.27
N LEU A 28 -2.37 10.13 5.42
CA LEU A 28 -2.83 8.98 6.21
C LEU A 28 -4.26 9.16 6.74
N GLN A 29 -4.65 10.37 7.15
CA GLN A 29 -6.00 10.65 7.62
C GLN A 29 -7.02 10.56 6.48
N TRP A 30 -6.64 10.99 5.28
CA TRP A 30 -7.46 10.80 4.08
C TRP A 30 -7.65 9.31 3.74
N LEU A 31 -6.59 8.51 3.77
CA LEU A 31 -6.71 7.06 3.54
C LEU A 31 -7.61 6.39 4.60
N LYS A 32 -7.48 6.79 5.88
CA LYS A 32 -8.36 6.30 6.94
C LYS A 32 -9.82 6.71 6.72
N TYR A 33 -10.05 7.94 6.27
CA TYR A 33 -11.39 8.44 5.98
C TYR A 33 -12.06 7.67 4.83
N GLU A 34 -11.34 7.34 3.76
CA GLU A 34 -11.87 6.49 2.69
C GLU A 34 -12.28 5.09 3.17
N LEU A 35 -11.72 4.65 4.31
CA LEU A 35 -12.00 3.38 4.95
C LEU A 35 -12.98 3.48 6.13
N GLU A 36 -13.56 4.64 6.43
CA GLU A 36 -14.42 4.83 7.62
C GLU A 36 -15.62 3.88 7.65
N ASP A 37 -16.16 3.53 6.48
CA ASP A 37 -17.27 2.57 6.33
C ASP A 37 -16.82 1.10 6.29
N ASN A 38 -15.51 0.83 6.18
CA ASN A 38 -14.98 -0.53 6.12
C ASN A 38 -14.76 -1.08 7.53
N LYS A 39 -15.50 -2.14 7.87
CA LYS A 39 -15.50 -2.74 9.21
C LYS A 39 -14.19 -3.45 9.59
N GLU A 40 -13.34 -3.77 8.62
CA GLU A 40 -12.16 -4.62 8.81
C GLU A 40 -10.86 -3.96 8.30
N THR A 41 -10.54 -2.76 8.81
CA THR A 41 -9.17 -2.23 8.66
C THR A 41 -8.26 -2.93 9.66
N VAL A 42 -7.20 -3.59 9.18
CA VAL A 42 -6.38 -4.46 10.03
C VAL A 42 -5.06 -3.80 10.42
N ASN A 43 -4.22 -3.44 9.45
CA ASN A 43 -2.86 -2.96 9.73
C ASN A 43 -2.50 -1.70 8.93
N ILE A 44 -1.72 -0.81 9.57
CA ILE A 44 -1.21 0.42 8.95
C ILE A 44 0.32 0.38 9.02
N PHE A 45 0.94 0.31 7.85
CA PHE A 45 2.38 0.28 7.63
C PHE A 45 2.86 1.68 7.26
N VAL A 46 3.63 2.30 8.15
CA VAL A 46 4.15 3.66 7.95
C VAL A 46 5.68 3.64 7.93
N ASP A 47 6.26 3.88 6.76
CA ASP A 47 7.70 4.08 6.62
C ASP A 47 8.08 5.56 6.79
N GLU A 48 9.22 5.78 7.44
CA GLU A 48 9.88 7.10 7.48
C GLU A 48 10.51 7.44 6.13
N TYR A 49 10.86 8.72 5.92
CA TYR A 49 11.43 9.17 4.65
C TYR A 49 12.68 8.37 4.27
N LYS A 50 12.66 7.79 3.06
CA LYS A 50 13.72 6.90 2.51
C LYS A 50 13.99 5.65 3.36
N LYS A 51 13.04 5.20 4.17
CA LYS A 51 13.07 3.92 4.87
C LYS A 51 12.06 2.97 4.24
N CYS A 52 12.32 1.68 4.35
CA CYS A 52 11.52 0.61 3.75
C CYS A 52 11.25 -0.53 4.75
N SER A 53 11.46 -0.30 6.06
CA SER A 53 11.30 -1.33 7.08
C SER A 53 9.87 -1.86 7.15
N LYS A 54 8.89 -0.99 6.98
CA LYS A 54 7.46 -1.36 6.98
C LYS A 54 7.01 -1.94 5.65
N MET A 55 7.65 -1.61 4.53
CA MET A 55 7.48 -2.34 3.27
C MET A 55 7.93 -3.80 3.39
N ILE A 56 9.09 -4.06 4.02
CA ILE A 56 9.58 -5.44 4.24
C ILE A 56 8.60 -6.21 5.14
N GLU A 57 8.10 -5.57 6.20
CA GLU A 57 7.10 -6.14 7.11
C GLU A 57 5.78 -6.46 6.38
N LEU A 58 5.28 -5.53 5.57
CA LEU A 58 4.10 -5.71 4.72
C LEU A 58 4.25 -6.92 3.80
N ILE A 59 5.36 -7.02 3.08
CA ILE A 59 5.63 -8.15 2.16
C ILE A 59 5.61 -9.48 2.92
N LYS A 60 6.15 -9.51 4.14
CA LYS A 60 6.11 -10.70 5.00
C LYS A 60 4.66 -11.04 5.40
N GLU A 61 3.86 -10.06 5.82
CA GLU A 61 2.46 -10.30 6.20
C GLU A 61 1.60 -10.77 5.03
N ILE A 62 1.85 -10.29 3.81
CA ILE A 62 1.18 -10.81 2.60
C ILE A 62 1.54 -12.30 2.42
N LYS A 63 2.82 -12.66 2.53
CA LYS A 63 3.27 -14.05 2.39
C LYS A 63 2.66 -14.98 3.45
N GLU A 64 2.31 -14.45 4.62
CA GLU A 64 1.65 -15.16 5.73
C GLU A 64 0.12 -15.25 5.59
N GLY A 65 -0.48 -14.57 4.60
CA GLY A 65 -1.93 -14.59 4.34
C GLY A 65 -2.76 -13.74 5.29
N SER A 66 -2.14 -12.72 5.90
CA SER A 66 -2.80 -11.85 6.89
C SER A 66 -3.52 -10.64 6.27
N ILE A 67 -3.38 -10.44 4.96
CA ILE A 67 -3.81 -9.25 4.23
C ILE A 67 -4.64 -9.69 3.03
N ASP A 68 -5.86 -9.17 2.90
CA ASP A 68 -6.73 -9.45 1.75
C ASP A 68 -6.61 -8.35 0.69
N ASN A 69 -6.43 -7.09 1.11
CA ASN A 69 -6.35 -5.93 0.23
C ASN A 69 -5.29 -4.93 0.72
N LEU A 70 -4.60 -4.27 -0.21
CA LEU A 70 -3.62 -3.23 0.08
C LEU A 70 -4.07 -1.87 -0.45
N LEU A 71 -4.25 -0.90 0.44
CA LEU A 71 -4.48 0.51 0.11
C LEU A 71 -3.17 1.29 0.20
N ILE A 72 -2.85 2.05 -0.84
CA ILE A 72 -1.70 2.96 -0.89
C ILE A 72 -2.13 4.38 -1.23
N TRP A 73 -1.33 5.36 -0.86
CA TRP A 73 -1.51 6.72 -1.35
C TRP A 73 -1.22 6.82 -2.85
N SER A 74 -0.02 6.40 -3.23
CA SER A 74 0.47 6.39 -4.61
C SER A 74 1.46 5.25 -4.79
N ILE A 75 1.59 4.72 -6.00
CA ILE A 75 2.65 3.78 -6.34
C ILE A 75 4.05 4.39 -6.17
N ASP A 76 4.19 5.71 -6.27
CA ASP A 76 5.46 6.43 -6.10
C ASP A 76 5.94 6.43 -4.63
N ASP A 77 5.04 6.16 -3.68
CA ASP A 77 5.42 5.97 -2.27
C ASP A 77 6.24 4.69 -2.08
N ILE A 78 6.17 3.74 -3.01
CA ILE A 78 6.90 2.49 -2.95
C ILE A 78 8.31 2.72 -3.47
N ASP A 79 9.31 2.32 -2.68
CA ASP A 79 10.68 2.40 -3.16
C ASP A 79 10.87 1.48 -4.37
N LYS A 80 11.49 2.01 -5.42
CA LYS A 80 11.78 1.31 -6.67
C LYS A 80 12.46 -0.05 -6.47
N ASP A 81 13.30 -0.18 -5.44
CA ASP A 81 14.02 -1.42 -5.17
C ASP A 81 13.08 -2.54 -4.65
N TYR A 82 11.88 -2.18 -4.18
CA TYR A 82 10.87 -3.10 -3.65
C TYR A 82 9.65 -3.28 -4.56
N VAL A 83 9.50 -2.46 -5.62
CA VAL A 83 8.33 -2.56 -6.52
C VAL A 83 8.23 -3.95 -7.15
N ALA A 84 9.34 -4.49 -7.64
CA ALA A 84 9.37 -5.83 -8.24
C ALA A 84 9.07 -6.95 -7.21
N GLU A 85 9.62 -6.85 -6.00
CA GLU A 85 9.33 -7.85 -4.95
C GLU A 85 7.85 -7.79 -4.55
N LEU A 86 7.31 -6.59 -4.33
CA LEU A 86 5.90 -6.42 -4.00
C LEU A 86 5.01 -6.94 -5.13
N ALA A 87 5.30 -6.60 -6.39
CA ALA A 87 4.55 -7.04 -7.57
C ALA A 87 4.49 -8.56 -7.67
N ASN A 88 5.60 -9.25 -7.42
CA ASN A 88 5.65 -10.72 -7.41
C ASN A 88 4.77 -11.31 -6.31
N VAL A 89 4.80 -10.72 -5.11
CA VAL A 89 4.08 -11.24 -3.95
C VAL A 89 2.58 -10.96 -4.07
N ILE A 90 2.17 -9.73 -4.40
CA ILE A 90 0.75 -9.42 -4.57
C ILE A 90 0.12 -10.19 -5.73
N THR A 91 0.86 -10.47 -6.81
CA THR A 91 0.36 -11.31 -7.91
C THR A 91 0.23 -12.77 -7.48
N LYS A 92 1.24 -13.31 -6.79
CA LYS A 92 1.24 -14.71 -6.32
C LYS A 92 0.10 -15.00 -5.35
N TYR A 93 -0.19 -14.06 -4.45
CA TYR A 93 -1.21 -14.21 -3.41
C TYR A 93 -2.54 -13.53 -3.78
N GLU A 94 -2.67 -13.05 -5.03
CA GLU A 94 -3.88 -12.41 -5.57
C GLU A 94 -4.39 -11.22 -4.72
N ILE A 95 -3.46 -10.43 -4.18
CA ILE A 95 -3.78 -9.25 -3.35
C ILE A 95 -4.06 -8.04 -4.24
N PRO A 96 -5.28 -7.48 -4.24
CA PRO A 96 -5.57 -6.25 -4.96
C PRO A 96 -4.83 -5.07 -4.33
N ILE A 97 -4.18 -4.26 -5.18
CA ILE A 97 -3.65 -2.95 -4.80
C ILE A 97 -4.63 -1.88 -5.24
N ILE A 98 -5.02 -1.05 -4.27
CA ILE A 98 -5.91 0.08 -4.45
C ILE A 98 -5.08 1.32 -4.19
N SER A 99 -5.00 2.20 -5.18
CA SER A 99 -4.33 3.49 -5.02
C SER A 99 -5.35 4.60 -4.88
N PHE A 100 -5.04 5.58 -4.03
CA PHE A 100 -5.79 6.81 -3.94
C PHE A 100 -5.51 7.73 -5.15
N CYS A 101 -4.26 7.83 -5.56
CA CYS A 101 -3.83 8.75 -6.62
C CYS A 101 -3.96 8.17 -8.04
N GLU A 102 -3.87 6.85 -8.20
CA GLU A 102 -3.83 6.22 -9.52
C GLU A 102 -5.03 5.32 -9.80
N SER A 103 -5.41 5.25 -11.08
CA SER A 103 -6.41 4.29 -11.57
C SER A 103 -5.92 2.85 -11.42
N SER A 104 -6.86 1.90 -11.24
CA SER A 104 -6.55 0.47 -11.20
C SER A 104 -5.84 -0.02 -12.47
N SER A 105 -6.19 0.51 -13.65
CA SER A 105 -5.50 0.19 -14.91
C SER A 105 -4.04 0.59 -14.90
N TRP A 106 -3.71 1.74 -14.29
CA TRP A 106 -2.32 2.19 -14.18
C TRP A 106 -1.53 1.36 -13.18
N ILE A 107 -2.10 1.06 -12.01
CA ILE A 107 -1.49 0.17 -11.03
C ILE A 107 -1.19 -1.20 -11.65
N ASN A 108 -2.17 -1.81 -12.31
CA ASN A 108 -1.99 -3.10 -12.98
C ASN A 108 -0.90 -3.03 -14.06
N HIS A 109 -0.80 -1.93 -14.80
CA HIS A 109 0.28 -1.73 -15.76
C HIS A 109 1.66 -1.74 -15.08
N VAL A 110 1.84 -0.94 -14.02
CA VAL A 110 3.12 -0.86 -13.28
C VAL A 110 3.51 -2.21 -12.70
N ILE A 111 2.57 -2.93 -12.08
CA ILE A 111 2.81 -4.27 -11.51
C ILE A 111 3.24 -5.25 -12.60
N ASN A 112 2.54 -5.29 -13.73
CA ASN A 112 2.85 -6.21 -14.82
C ASN A 112 4.21 -5.92 -15.46
N GLU A 113 4.57 -4.66 -15.65
CA GLU A 113 5.90 -4.30 -16.16
C GLU A 113 7.02 -4.64 -15.16
N SER A 114 6.75 -4.50 -13.86
CA SER A 114 7.74 -4.79 -12.81
C SER A 114 8.09 -6.28 -12.70
N ILE A 115 7.17 -7.16 -13.05
CA ILE A 115 7.41 -8.62 -13.07
C ILE A 115 8.23 -9.04 -14.29
N LYS A 116 8.03 -8.40 -15.45
CA LYS A 116 8.75 -8.74 -16.70
C LYS A 116 10.26 -8.48 -16.62
N VAL A 117 10.68 -7.59 -15.72
CA VAL A 117 12.06 -7.12 -15.58
C VAL A 117 12.82 -7.83 -14.45
N ALA A 118 12.13 -8.62 -13.62
CA ALA A 118 12.68 -9.36 -12.47
C ALA A 118 13.13 -10.77 -12.86
#